data_AF-K9Q478-F1
#
_entry.id   AF-K9Q478-F1
#
_cell.length_a   1.000
_cell.length_b   1.000
_cell.length_c   1.000
_cell.angle_alpha   90.00
_cell.angle_beta   90.00
_cell.angle_gamma   90.00
#
_symmetry.space_group_name_H-M   'P 1'
#
loop_
_entity.id
_entity.type
_entity.pdbx_description
1 polymer ?
#
loop_
_entity_poly.entity_id
_entity_poly.type
_entity_poly.pdbx_seq_one_letter_code
_entity_poly.pdbx_strand_id
1 'polypeptide(L)' 'MIAVNKCNNKITLKVLRKRLKMNQTQFAETLGVRRSTISEWETGVHKPSLSIEQVKVLDKLLGQVNLRFEDLPDDIAS' A
#
# COMPACT_ATOMS: atom_id res chain seq x y z
N MET A 1 14.16 19.84 6.92
CA MET A 1 13.97 18.40 7.15
C MET A 1 12.59 18.22 7.75
N ILE A 2 11.61 17.84 6.92
CA ILE A 2 10.25 17.60 7.42
C ILE A 2 10.31 16.32 8.24
N ALA A 3 10.00 16.44 9.53
CA ALA A 3 9.90 15.32 10.44
C ALA A 3 9.01 14.25 9.79
N VAL A 4 9.60 13.10 9.47
CA VAL A 4 8.83 11.89 9.20
C VAL A 4 8.07 11.64 10.49
N ASN A 5 6.80 12.04 10.47
CA ASN A 5 5.88 11.81 11.55
C ASN A 5 5.87 10.29 11.70
N LYS A 6 6.59 9.77 12.72
CA LYS A 6 6.55 8.37 13.13
C LYS A 6 5.13 8.11 13.59
N CYS A 7 4.21 7.96 12.64
CA CYS A 7 2.89 7.42 12.90
C CYS A 7 3.16 5.96 13.25
N ASN A 8 3.30 5.72 14.54
CA ASN A 8 3.46 4.44 15.20
C ASN A 8 2.16 3.60 15.09
N ASN A 9 1.53 3.64 13.91
CA ASN A 9 0.29 2.97 13.57
C ASN A 9 0.56 2.27 12.23
N LYS A 10 0.75 0.95 12.29
CA LYS A 10 1.06 -0.01 11.20
C LYS A 10 0.79 0.56 9.80
N ILE A 11 1.83 0.87 9.02
CA ILE A 11 1.66 1.30 7.62
C ILE A 11 1.14 0.10 6.82
N THR A 12 -0.12 0.14 6.39
CA THR A 12 -0.76 -0.91 5.58
C THR A 12 -1.11 -0.41 4.19
N LEU A 13 -1.44 -1.32 3.26
CA LEU A 13 -1.92 -0.97 1.92
C LEU A 13 -3.16 -0.05 1.97
N LYS A 14 -4.04 -0.27 2.96
CA LYS A 14 -5.22 0.56 3.21
C LYS A 14 -4.86 2.00 3.57
N VAL A 15 -3.84 2.16 4.43
CA VAL A 15 -3.35 3.49 4.84
C VAL A 15 -2.72 4.19 3.65
N LEU A 16 -1.87 3.51 2.88
CA LEU A 16 -1.24 4.06 1.68
C LEU A 16 -2.31 4.54 0.68
N ARG A 17 -3.26 3.67 0.34
CA ARG A 17 -4.35 3.99 -0.59
C ARG A 17 -5.15 5.22 -0.14
N LYS A 18 -5.47 5.31 1.15
CA LYS A 18 -6.19 6.46 1.71
C LYS A 18 -5.36 7.76 1.62
N ARG A 19 -4.05 7.70 1.87
CA ARG A 19 -3.15 8.86 1.70
C ARG A 19 -3.09 9.34 0.25
N LEU A 20 -3.15 8.41 -0.70
CA LEU A 20 -3.25 8.69 -2.14
C LEU A 20 -4.65 9.13 -2.59
N LYS A 21 -5.63 9.20 -1.68
CA LYS A 21 -7.03 9.55 -1.95
C LYS A 21 -7.70 8.66 -3.02
N MET A 22 -7.29 7.39 -3.08
CA MET A 22 -7.84 6.42 -4.03
C MET A 22 -8.93 5.55 -3.38
N ASN A 23 -9.93 5.17 -4.17
CA ASN A 23 -10.82 4.06 -3.81
C ASN A 23 -10.15 2.69 -4.11
N GLN A 24 -10.73 1.59 -3.63
CA GLN A 24 -10.15 0.25 -3.82
C GLN A 24 -10.03 -0.14 -5.31
N THR A 25 -10.96 0.30 -6.16
CA THR A 25 -10.92 0.03 -7.61
C THR A 25 -9.75 0.73 -8.26
N GLN A 26 -9.58 2.04 -8.03
CA GLN A 26 -8.47 2.82 -8.59
C GLN A 26 -7.10 2.28 -8.16
N PHE A 27 -6.99 1.88 -6.89
CA PHE A 27 -5.75 1.31 -6.36
C PHE A 27 -5.46 -0.07 -6.97
N ALA A 28 -6.50 -0.89 -7.16
CA ALA A 28 -6.38 -2.18 -7.82
C ALA A 28 -5.97 -2.04 -9.30
N GLU A 29 -6.59 -1.13 -10.03
CA GLU A 29 -6.25 -0.80 -11.42
C GLU A 29 -4.79 -0.35 -11.53
N THR A 30 -4.35 0.51 -10.62
CA THR A 30 -2.97 0.99 -10.58
C THR A 30 -1.99 -0.17 -10.36
N LEU A 31 -2.30 -1.09 -9.45
CA LEU A 31 -1.49 -2.28 -9.16
C LEU A 31 -1.72 -3.43 -10.14
N GLY A 32 -2.58 -3.29 -11.14
CA GLY A 32 -2.89 -4.38 -12.09
C GLY A 32 -3.49 -5.62 -11.43
N VAL A 33 -4.29 -5.45 -10.38
CA VAL A 33 -5.01 -6.54 -9.69
C VAL A 33 -6.52 -6.31 -9.70
N ARG A 34 -7.29 -7.31 -9.25
CA ARG A 34 -8.74 -7.18 -9.08
C ARG A 34 -9.06 -6.36 -7.83
N ARG A 35 -10.17 -5.61 -7.84
CA ARG A 35 -10.66 -4.89 -6.65
C ARG A 35 -10.88 -5.83 -5.45
N SER A 36 -11.35 -7.05 -5.69
CA SER A 36 -11.55 -8.07 -4.65
C SER A 36 -10.24 -8.42 -3.95
N THR A 37 -9.14 -8.55 -4.70
CA THR A 37 -7.80 -8.81 -4.17
C THR A 37 -7.37 -7.72 -3.19
N ILE A 38 -7.55 -6.44 -3.55
CA ILE A 38 -7.30 -5.32 -2.62
C ILE A 38 -8.18 -5.42 -1.38
N SER A 39 -9.47 -5.74 -1.54
CA SER A 39 -10.37 -5.90 -0.40
C SER A 39 -9.90 -6.98 0.57
N GLU A 40 -9.51 -8.15 0.07
CA GLU A 40 -9.02 -9.29 0.87
C GLU A 40 -7.73 -8.94 1.63
N TRP A 41 -6.83 -8.19 0.99
CA TRP A 41 -5.60 -7.70 1.61
C TRP A 41 -5.86 -6.65 2.71
N GLU A 42 -6.84 -5.77 2.49
CA GLU A 42 -7.22 -4.72 3.44
C GLU A 42 -8.11 -5.19 4.59
N THR A 43 -8.60 -6.43 4.54
CA THR A 43 -9.36 -7.08 5.61
C THR A 43 -8.60 -8.22 6.27
N GLY A 44 -7.35 -8.47 5.88
CA GLY A 44 -6.52 -9.53 6.43
C GLY A 44 -6.94 -10.95 6.04
N VAL A 45 -7.89 -11.09 5.10
CA VAL A 45 -8.36 -12.40 4.60
C VAL A 45 -7.24 -13.12 3.86
N HIS A 46 -6.45 -12.38 3.08
CA HIS A 46 -5.26 -12.89 2.42
C HIS A 46 -4.09 -11.92 2.57
N LYS A 47 -2.87 -12.46 2.68
CA LYS A 47 -1.66 -11.66 2.63
C LYS A 47 -1.40 -11.18 1.19
N PRO A 48 -0.89 -9.95 1.00
CA PRO A 48 -0.45 -9.49 -0.30
C PRO A 48 0.59 -10.42 -0.92
N SER A 49 0.31 -10.85 -2.15
CA SER A 49 1.27 -11.52 -3.02
C SER A 49 1.49 -10.62 -4.23
N LEU A 50 2.65 -9.98 -4.29
CA LEU A 50 2.98 -9.01 -5.32
C LEU A 50 4.03 -9.59 -6.27
N SER A 51 3.80 -9.44 -7.57
CA SER A 51 4.83 -9.67 -8.58
C SER A 51 5.89 -8.56 -8.53
N ILE A 52 7.06 -8.77 -9.14
CA ILE A 52 8.11 -7.73 -9.23
C ILE A 52 7.59 -6.46 -9.91
N GLU A 53 6.71 -6.59 -10.90
CA GLU A 53 6.06 -5.44 -11.55
C GLU A 53 5.21 -4.65 -10.55
N GLN A 54 4.40 -5.34 -9.75
CA GLN A 54 3.55 -4.73 -8.75
C GLN A 54 4.36 -4.08 -7.62
N VAL A 55 5.49 -4.67 -7.24
CA VAL A 55 6.45 -4.05 -6.32
C VAL A 55 6.98 -2.75 -6.90
N LYS A 56 7.41 -2.71 -8.16
CA LYS A 56 7.87 -1.46 -8.80
C LYS A 56 6.79 -0.39 -8.87
N VAL A 57 5.53 -0.77 -9.07
CA VAL A 57 4.40 0.17 -9.02
C VAL A 57 4.21 0.69 -7.59
N LEU A 58 4.20 -0.22 -6.61
CA LEU A 58 4.06 0.13 -5.20
C LEU A 58 5.15 1.12 -4.75
N ASP A 59 6.39 0.94 -5.19
CA ASP A 59 7.50 1.86 -4.94
C ASP A 59 7.18 3.30 -5.36
N LYS A 60 6.69 3.45 -6.59
CA LYS A 60 6.31 4.76 -7.15
C LYS A 60 5.19 5.40 -6.33
N LEU A 61 4.23 4.61 -5.87
CA LEU A 61 3.13 5.09 -5.03
C LEU A 61 3.59 5.51 -3.64
N LEU A 62 4.55 4.80 -3.04
CA LEU A 62 5.18 5.21 -1.77
C LEU A 62 5.88 6.57 -1.93
N GLY A 63 6.62 6.76 -3.03
CA GLY A 63 7.28 8.03 -3.33
C GLY A 63 6.33 9.23 -3.41
N GLN A 64 5.09 9.03 -3.87
CA GLN A 64 4.07 10.10 -3.94
C GLN A 64 3.62 10.60 -2.56
N VAL A 65 3.77 9.78 -1.51
CA VAL A 65 3.42 10.13 -0.13
C VAL A 65 4.64 10.27 0.77
N ASN A 66 5.83 10.44 0.16
CA ASN A 66 7.12 10.55 0.85
C ASN A 66 7.39 9.38 1.83
N LEU A 67 7.08 8.15 1.38
CA LEU A 67 7.43 6.91 2.06
C LEU A 67 8.43 6.12 1.22
N ARG A 68 9.19 5.25 1.88
CA ARG A 68 10.11 4.29 1.26
C ARG A 68 9.73 2.87 1.65
N PHE A 69 10.25 1.87 0.92
CA PHE A 69 10.03 0.46 1.25
C PHE A 69 10.49 0.08 2.67
N GLU A 70 11.58 0.68 3.15
CA GLU A 70 12.08 0.47 4.51
C GLU A 70 11.11 0.94 5.61
N ASP A 71 10.16 1.80 5.27
CA ASP A 71 9.12 2.26 6.20
C ASP A 71 7.96 1.26 6.30
N LEU A 72 7.91 0.27 5.39
CA LEU A 72 6.85 -0.74 5.41
C LEU A 72 7.12 -1.81 6.47
N PRO A 73 6.10 -2.25 7.21
CA PRO A 73 6.21 -3.43 8.04
C PRO A 73 6.37 -4.69 7.18
N ASP A 74 6.93 -5.75 7.76
CA ASP A 74 6.97 -7.09 7.14
C ASP A 74 5.57 -7.63 6.79
N ASP A 75 4.55 -7.14 7.51
CA ASP A 75 3.15 -7.41 7.25
C ASP A 75 2.39 -6.13 6.90
N ILE A 76 2.18 -5.93 5.60
CA ILE A 76 1.42 -4.82 5.02
C ILE A 76 -0.08 -5.10 4.90
N ALA A 77 -0.54 -6.31 5.28
CA ALA A 77 -1.95 -6.63 5.42
C ALA A 77 -2.52 -5.92 6.66
N SER A 78 -3.80 -5.53 6.55
CA SER A 78 -4.48 -4.74 7.57
C SER A 78 -5.29 -5.56 8.53
#